data_AF-A0A7S3HE83-F1
#
_entry.id   AF-A0A7S3HE83-F1
#
_cell.length_a   1.000
_cell.length_b   1.000
_cell.length_c   1.000
_cell.angle_alpha   90.00
_cell.angle_beta   90.00
_cell.angle_gamma   90.00
#
_symmetry.space_group_name_H-M   'P 1'
#
loop_
_entity.id
_entity.type
_entity.pdbx_description
1 polymer ?
#
loop_
_entity_poly.entity_id
_entity_poly.type
_entity_poly.pdbx_seq_one_letter_code
_entity_poly.pdbx_strand_id
1 'polypeptide(L)'
;DKLEAAGIPLQLLQIMRQLARDGGVHPLQVPEQVSQRQRRDPDEEKRDRILESFDLDGIARYIAEKECKKVVVMCGAGISTSAGIPDFRTPGTGLYDNLQRFNLPRAEAVFDIAFFQRSPAAFYE
;
A
#
# COMPACT_ATOMS: atom_id res chain seq x y z
N ASP A 1 23.42 5.05 9.89
CA ASP A 1 22.39 4.85 8.86
C ASP A 1 21.36 3.86 9.35
N LYS A 2 20.06 4.20 9.39
CA LYS A 2 19.00 3.33 9.96
C LYS A 2 18.79 2.01 9.20
N LEU A 3 19.44 1.83 8.05
CA LEU A 3 19.29 0.68 7.15
C LEU A 3 20.38 -0.39 7.36
N GLU A 4 21.58 -0.05 7.86
CA GLU A 4 22.59 -1.05 8.28
C GLU A 4 22.15 -1.80 9.53
N ALA A 5 21.42 -1.12 10.44
CA ALA A 5 20.86 -1.73 11.64
C ALA A 5 19.83 -2.85 11.35
N ALA A 6 19.29 -2.91 10.13
CA ALA A 6 18.36 -3.95 9.68
C ALA A 6 19.05 -5.19 9.07
N GLY A 7 20.39 -5.24 9.05
CA GLY A 7 21.16 -6.39 8.57
C GLY A 7 21.07 -6.62 7.05
N ILE A 8 20.64 -5.63 6.27
CA ILE A 8 20.48 -5.75 4.82
C ILE A 8 21.87 -5.62 4.16
N PRO A 9 22.35 -6.65 3.43
CA PRO A 9 23.65 -6.62 2.78
C PRO A 9 23.78 -5.45 1.79
N LEU A 10 24.95 -4.79 1.77
CA LEU A 10 25.21 -3.61 0.94
C LEU A 10 24.90 -3.83 -0.56
N GLN A 11 25.15 -5.04 -1.05
CA GLN A 11 24.84 -5.47 -2.41
C GLN A 11 23.33 -5.45 -2.70
N LEU A 12 22.51 -5.88 -1.73
CA LEU A 12 21.06 -5.85 -1.87
C LEU A 12 20.53 -4.41 -1.90
N LEU A 13 21.11 -3.53 -1.09
CA LEU A 13 20.78 -2.10 -1.09
C LEU A 13 21.08 -1.43 -2.45
N GLN A 14 22.20 -1.79 -3.07
CA GLN A 14 22.58 -1.30 -4.41
C GLN A 14 21.58 -1.78 -5.48
N ILE A 15 21.16 -3.04 -5.41
CA ILE A 15 20.16 -3.61 -6.31
C ILE A 15 18.81 -2.90 -6.14
N MET A 16 18.36 -2.71 -4.91
CA MET A 16 17.09 -2.00 -4.63
C MET A 16 17.10 -0.57 -5.19
N ARG A 17 18.22 0.15 -5.06
CA ARG A 17 18.37 1.51 -5.62
C ARG A 17 18.33 1.51 -7.15
N GLN A 18 18.94 0.52 -7.80
CA GLN A 18 18.90 0.40 -9.27
C GLN A 18 17.48 0.07 -9.76
N LEU A 19 16.79 -0.85 -9.08
CA LEU A 19 15.41 -1.22 -9.39
C LEU A 19 14.42 -0.05 -9.20
N ALA A 20 14.64 0.79 -8.19
CA ALA A 20 13.87 2.02 -8.01
C ALA A 20 14.05 3.01 -9.18
N ARG A 21 15.26 3.10 -9.76
CA ARG A 21 15.53 3.98 -10.92
C ARG A 21 14.96 3.44 -12.23
N ASP A 22 14.91 2.12 -12.40
CA ASP A 22 14.51 1.49 -13.68
C ASP A 22 12.98 1.36 -13.87
N GLY A 23 12.19 1.88 -12.93
CA GLY A 23 10.74 1.95 -13.03
C GLY A 23 9.98 1.48 -11.78
N GLY A 24 10.69 1.26 -10.66
CA GLY A 24 10.10 0.91 -9.38
C GLY A 24 9.73 -0.56 -9.29
N VAL A 25 10.22 -1.23 -8.24
CA VAL A 25 9.79 -2.58 -7.87
C VAL A 25 9.40 -2.52 -6.40
N HIS A 26 8.26 -3.13 -6.05
CA HIS A 26 7.79 -3.18 -4.67
C HIS A 26 8.86 -3.86 -3.78
N PRO A 27 9.23 -3.30 -2.60
CA PRO A 27 10.37 -3.79 -1.80
C PRO A 27 10.29 -5.26 -1.38
N LEU A 28 9.07 -5.79 -1.18
CA LEU A 28 8.84 -7.20 -0.86
C LEU A 28 8.95 -8.15 -2.07
N GLN A 29 8.95 -7.62 -3.29
CA GLN A 29 9.10 -8.41 -4.52
C GLN A 29 10.57 -8.56 -4.95
N VAL A 30 11.50 -7.83 -4.32
CA VAL A 30 12.93 -7.86 -4.66
C VAL A 30 13.53 -9.26 -4.46
N PRO A 31 13.29 -9.99 -3.34
CA PRO A 31 13.87 -11.33 -3.15
C PRO A 31 13.30 -12.40 -4.10
N GLU A 32 11.99 -12.34 -4.39
CA GLU A 32 11.34 -13.25 -5.35
C GLU A 32 11.82 -12.98 -6.78
N GLN A 33 11.95 -11.71 -7.17
CA GLN A 33 12.40 -11.35 -8.52
C GLN A 33 13.89 -11.66 -8.75
N VAL A 34 14.75 -11.60 -7.73
CA VAL A 34 16.15 -12.05 -7.87
C VAL A 34 16.21 -13.55 -8.18
N SER A 35 15.32 -14.35 -7.59
CA SER A 35 15.24 -15.80 -7.82
C SER A 35 14.53 -16.15 -9.14
N GLN A 36 13.50 -15.37 -9.52
CA GLN A 36 12.73 -15.58 -10.75
C GLN A 36 13.38 -14.97 -12.00
N ARG A 37 14.34 -14.04 -11.87
CA ARG A 37 15.08 -13.47 -13.02
C ARG A 37 15.97 -14.48 -13.76
N GLN A 38 16.20 -15.68 -13.22
CA GLN A 38 16.79 -16.80 -13.99
C GLN A 38 15.77 -17.54 -14.87
N ARG A 39 14.47 -17.21 -14.80
CA ARG A 39 13.39 -17.81 -15.59
C ARG A 39 12.49 -16.74 -16.22
N ARG A 40 13.08 -15.71 -16.85
CA ARG A 40 12.28 -14.82 -17.71
C ARG A 40 12.05 -15.52 -19.04
N ASP A 41 10.78 -15.62 -19.43
CA ASP A 41 10.35 -16.09 -20.74
C ASP A 41 10.91 -15.11 -21.80
N PRO A 42 11.71 -15.58 -22.78
CA PRO A 42 12.32 -14.71 -23.80
C PRO A 42 11.30 -13.89 -24.61
N ASP A 43 10.04 -14.33 -24.65
CA ASP A 43 8.93 -13.71 -25.39
C ASP A 43 8.12 -12.69 -24.57
N GLU A 44 8.55 -12.33 -23.35
CA GLU A 44 7.90 -11.24 -22.60
C GLU A 44 8.21 -9.88 -23.28
N GLU A 45 7.34 -9.48 -24.21
CA GLU A 45 7.40 -8.19 -24.90
C GLU A 45 7.59 -7.06 -23.88
N LYS A 46 8.63 -6.24 -24.10
CA LYS A 46 8.87 -5.03 -23.32
C LYS A 46 7.65 -4.12 -23.46
N ARG A 47 6.86 -4.01 -22.38
CA ARG A 47 5.77 -3.05 -22.32
C ARG A 47 6.34 -1.63 -22.41
N ASP A 48 5.77 -0.84 -23.31
CA ASP A 48 6.12 0.57 -23.41
C ASP A 48 5.79 1.31 -22.11
N ARG A 49 6.67 2.22 -21.72
CA ARG A 49 6.44 3.09 -20.56
C ARG A 49 5.31 4.07 -20.92
N ILE A 50 4.22 4.00 -20.16
CA ILE A 50 3.05 4.86 -20.33
C ILE A 50 3.30 6.26 -19.74
N LEU A 51 3.95 6.31 -18.57
CA LEU A 51 4.33 7.55 -17.90
C LEU A 51 5.79 7.90 -18.22
N GLU A 52 6.06 9.19 -18.39
CA GLU A 52 7.42 9.71 -18.58
C GLU A 52 8.26 9.60 -17.30
N SER A 53 7.64 9.84 -16.13
CA SER A 53 8.23 9.73 -14.80
C SER A 53 7.25 9.12 -13.79
N PHE A 54 7.78 8.49 -12.73
CA PHE A 54 7.01 7.87 -11.64
C PHE A 54 6.91 8.80 -10.42
N ASP A 55 6.45 10.02 -10.66
CA ASP A 55 6.20 11.06 -9.68
C ASP A 55 4.85 11.74 -9.97
N LEU A 56 4.46 12.70 -9.11
CA LEU A 56 3.20 13.44 -9.28
C LEU A 56 3.17 14.22 -10.60
N ASP A 57 4.31 14.76 -11.02
CA ASP A 57 4.40 15.56 -12.25
C ASP A 57 4.19 14.68 -13.49
N GLY A 58 4.74 13.47 -13.52
CA GLY A 58 4.52 12.50 -14.59
C GLY A 58 3.05 12.09 -14.73
N ILE A 59 2.36 11.88 -13.59
CA ILE A 59 0.93 11.57 -13.58
C ILE A 59 0.11 12.78 -14.07
N ALA A 60 0.39 13.98 -13.54
CA ALA A 60 -0.32 15.21 -13.91
C ALA A 60 -0.16 15.51 -15.42
N ARG A 61 1.06 15.39 -15.94
CA ARG A 61 1.37 15.55 -17.37
C ARG A 61 0.60 14.55 -18.22
N TYR A 62 0.61 13.27 -17.83
CA TYR A 62 -0.12 12.22 -18.55
C TYR A 62 -1.63 12.51 -18.63
N ILE A 63 -2.25 12.93 -17.52
CA ILE A 63 -3.67 13.28 -17.47
C ILE A 63 -3.97 14.45 -18.42
N ALA A 64 -3.13 15.48 -18.41
CA ALA A 64 -3.30 16.68 -19.23
C ALA A 64 -3.08 16.40 -20.71
N GLU A 65 -1.95 15.79 -21.09
CA GLU A 65 -1.56 15.56 -22.49
C GLU A 65 -2.40 14.51 -23.20
N LYS A 66 -2.80 13.45 -22.49
CA LYS A 66 -3.67 12.40 -23.05
C LYS A 66 -5.15 12.73 -22.89
N GLU A 67 -5.47 13.91 -22.36
CA GLU A 67 -6.84 14.37 -22.11
C GLU A 67 -7.70 13.30 -21.41
N CYS A 68 -7.17 12.68 -20.36
CA CYS A 68 -7.81 11.54 -19.71
C CYS A 68 -9.22 11.88 -19.19
N LYS A 69 -10.27 11.39 -19.86
CA LYS A 69 -11.67 11.66 -19.47
C LYS A 69 -12.28 10.59 -18.54
N LYS A 70 -11.60 9.46 -18.36
CA LYS A 70 -12.08 8.31 -17.60
C LYS A 70 -11.11 8.02 -16.45
N VAL A 71 -11.30 8.71 -15.33
CA VAL A 71 -10.46 8.58 -14.15
C VAL A 71 -11.27 7.91 -13.04
N VAL A 72 -10.74 6.81 -12.50
CA VAL A 72 -11.31 6.11 -11.35
C VAL A 72 -10.49 6.47 -10.13
N VAL A 73 -11.16 6.92 -9.07
CA VAL A 73 -10.54 7.19 -7.77
C VAL A 73 -10.96 6.10 -6.80
N MET A 74 -9.98 5.38 -6.25
CA MET A 74 -10.19 4.45 -5.15
C MET A 74 -9.74 5.12 -3.86
N CYS A 75 -10.66 5.30 -2.93
CA CYS A 75 -10.38 5.91 -1.64
C CYS A 75 -10.73 4.97 -0.48
N GLY A 76 -10.11 5.22 0.67
CA GLY A 76 -10.46 4.59 1.94
C GLY A 76 -10.55 5.65 3.04
N ALA A 77 -10.74 5.23 4.29
CA ALA A 77 -10.96 6.14 5.43
C ALA A 77 -9.90 7.24 5.60
N GLY A 78 -8.66 7.00 5.15
CA GLY A 78 -7.55 7.96 5.23
C GLY A 78 -7.88 9.35 4.70
N ILE A 79 -8.68 9.47 3.63
CA ILE A 79 -9.03 10.78 3.04
C ILE A 79 -9.88 11.66 3.99
N SER A 80 -10.53 11.06 4.98
CA SER A 80 -11.41 11.72 5.94
C SER A 80 -10.73 12.02 7.28
N THR A 81 -9.48 11.58 7.48
CA THR A 81 -8.73 11.81 8.73
C THR A 81 -8.51 13.29 9.04
N SER A 82 -8.28 14.11 8.00
CA SER A 82 -8.16 15.56 8.13
C SER A 82 -9.48 16.25 8.54
N ALA A 83 -10.62 15.58 8.36
CA ALA A 83 -11.94 16.05 8.82
C ALA A 83 -12.24 15.61 10.27
N GLY A 84 -11.29 14.98 10.96
CA GLY A 84 -11.45 14.52 12.35
C GLY A 84 -12.11 13.14 12.47
N ILE A 85 -12.37 12.44 11.36
CA ILE A 85 -12.88 11.05 11.39
C ILE A 85 -11.66 10.12 11.44
N PRO A 86 -11.42 9.38 12.52
CA PRO A 86 -10.28 8.48 12.60
C PRO A 86 -10.37 7.40 11.51
N ASP A 87 -9.22 6.97 11.00
CA ASP A 87 -9.18 5.77 10.19
C ASP A 87 -9.30 4.52 11.07
N PHE A 88 -9.27 3.33 10.46
CA PHE A 88 -9.39 2.09 11.21
C PHE A 88 -8.05 1.59 11.76
N ARG A 89 -6.94 1.86 11.05
CA ARG A 89 -5.73 1.03 11.14
C ARG A 89 -4.48 1.77 11.60
N THR A 90 -4.52 3.10 11.75
CA THR A 90 -3.35 3.86 12.20
C THR A 90 -3.05 3.53 13.67
N PRO A 91 -1.83 3.13 14.03
CA PRO A 91 -1.49 2.88 15.43
C PRO A 91 -1.69 4.11 16.32
N GLY A 92 -2.30 3.92 17.48
CA GLY A 92 -2.55 4.95 18.50
C GLY A 92 -3.71 5.92 18.21
N THR A 93 -4.08 6.15 16.94
CA THR A 93 -5.19 7.05 16.58
C THR A 93 -6.35 6.36 15.85
N GLY A 94 -6.09 5.18 15.27
CA GLY A 94 -7.06 4.39 14.53
C GLY A 94 -8.08 3.70 15.42
N LEU A 95 -9.24 3.40 14.85
CA LEU A 95 -10.37 2.84 15.59
C LEU A 95 -10.05 1.49 16.23
N TYR A 96 -9.29 0.61 15.56
CA TYR A 96 -8.97 -0.72 16.09
C TYR A 96 -8.19 -0.70 17.40
N ASP A 97 -7.26 0.24 17.57
CA ASP A 97 -6.50 0.39 18.82
C ASP A 97 -7.38 0.92 19.97
N ASN A 98 -8.43 1.67 19.64
CA ASN A 98 -9.36 2.26 20.61
C ASN A 98 -10.54 1.33 21.00
N LEU A 99 -10.67 0.18 20.32
CA LEU A 99 -11.73 -0.82 20.54
C LEU A 99 -11.32 -1.95 21.48
N GLN A 100 -10.07 -1.97 21.98
CA GLN A 100 -9.58 -3.01 22.88
C GLN A 100 -10.42 -3.17 24.17
N ARG A 101 -11.13 -2.11 24.58
CA ARG A 101 -12.06 -2.12 25.72
C ARG A 101 -13.21 -3.12 25.60
N PHE A 102 -13.59 -3.53 24.39
CA PHE A 102 -14.69 -4.49 24.17
C PHE A 102 -14.23 -5.96 24.17
N ASN A 103 -12.96 -6.23 24.53
CA ASN A 103 -12.38 -7.58 24.58
C ASN A 103 -12.68 -8.42 23.33
N LEU A 104 -12.53 -7.79 22.16
CA LEU A 104 -12.86 -8.40 20.88
C LEU A 104 -11.87 -9.54 20.56
N PRO A 105 -12.34 -10.65 19.94
CA PRO A 105 -11.44 -11.73 19.51
C PRO A 105 -10.48 -11.28 18.39
N ARG A 106 -10.90 -10.28 17.60
CA ARG A 106 -10.10 -9.56 16.60
C ARG A 106 -10.69 -8.15 16.43
N ALA A 107 -9.90 -7.15 16.08
CA ALA A 107 -10.35 -5.77 16.05
C ALA A 107 -11.49 -5.52 15.04
N GLU A 108 -11.56 -6.31 13.97
CA GLU A 108 -12.60 -6.21 12.95
C GLU A 108 -13.90 -6.94 13.34
N ALA A 109 -13.94 -7.64 14.49
CA ALA A 109 -15.11 -8.38 14.93
C ALA A 109 -16.32 -7.46 15.16
N VAL A 110 -16.11 -6.23 15.59
CA VAL A 110 -17.19 -5.24 15.77
C VAL A 110 -17.95 -4.94 14.46
N PHE A 111 -17.32 -5.17 13.31
CA PHE A 111 -17.90 -4.95 11.98
C PHE A 111 -18.40 -6.25 11.33
N ASP A 112 -18.35 -7.38 12.04
CA ASP A 112 -18.86 -8.67 11.58
C ASP A 112 -20.36 -8.79 11.88
N ILE A 113 -21.17 -9.14 10.87
CA ILE A 113 -22.62 -9.19 11.02
C ILE A 113 -23.09 -10.22 12.07
N ALA A 114 -22.41 -11.38 12.16
CA ALA A 114 -22.79 -12.41 13.12
C ALA A 114 -22.38 -12.00 14.54
N PHE A 115 -21.25 -11.30 14.69
CA PHE A 115 -20.86 -10.71 15.97
C PHE A 115 -21.84 -9.61 16.40
N PHE A 116 -22.20 -8.70 15.50
CA PHE A 116 -23.16 -7.63 15.75
C PHE A 116 -24.51 -8.18 16.25
N GLN A 117 -25.01 -9.25 15.64
CA GLN A 117 -26.25 -9.90 16.08
C GLN A 117 -26.18 -10.47 17.51
N ARG A 118 -25.00 -10.92 17.97
CA ARG A 118 -24.79 -11.45 19.33
C ARG A 118 -24.49 -10.38 20.36
N SER A 119 -23.78 -9.32 19.96
CA SER A 119 -23.32 -8.24 20.83
C SER A 119 -23.40 -6.89 20.11
N PRO A 120 -24.61 -6.34 19.91
CA PRO A 120 -24.78 -5.09 19.16
C PRO A 120 -24.21 -3.88 19.90
N ALA A 121 -24.14 -3.92 21.24
CA ALA A 121 -23.61 -2.84 22.07
C ALA A 121 -22.18 -2.46 21.68
N ALA A 122 -21.32 -3.43 21.34
CA ALA A 122 -19.94 -3.18 20.94
C ALA A 122 -19.80 -2.29 19.68
N PHE A 123 -20.83 -2.21 18.83
CA PHE A 123 -20.86 -1.32 17.66
C PHE A 123 -21.43 0.07 17.98
N TYR A 124 -22.36 0.17 18.94
CA TYR A 124 -23.08 1.41 19.26
C TYR A 124 -22.42 2.27 20.35
N GLU A 125 -21.65 1.66 21.26
CA GLU A 125 -20.94 2.32 22.37
C GLU A 125 -19.53 2.81 21.98
#